data_AF-A0A956CD15-F1
#
_entry.id   AF-A0A956CD15-F1
#
_cell.length_a   1.000
_cell.length_b   1.000
_cell.length_c   1.000
_cell.angle_alpha   90.00
_cell.angle_beta   90.00
_cell.angle_gamma   90.00
#
_symmetry.space_group_name_H-M   'P 1'
#
loop_
_entity.id
_entity.type
_entity.pdbx_description
1 polymer ?
#
loop_
_entity_poly.entity_id
_entity_poly.type
_entity_poly.pdbx_seq_one_letter_code
_entity_poly.pdbx_strand_id
1 'polypeptide(L)'
;MSMWSSFFAAGGWPMIPTALFGFLLLAASVLYALRSDPRWARATTALGAVTLAMGVAGSVIGICMSLHYLPQVEPPRQLGILALGVEESLHGTLMALLCVTVAGVIAAAGHLRARA
;
A
#
# COMPACT_ATOMS: atom_id res chain seq x y z
N MET A 1 18.25 -2.99 13.88
CA MET A 1 17.06 -3.25 13.03
C MET A 1 17.27 -2.52 11.71
N SER A 2 16.96 -3.14 10.56
CA SER A 2 17.10 -2.47 9.26
C SER A 2 15.95 -1.48 9.05
N MET A 3 16.15 -0.44 8.25
CA MET A 3 15.12 0.58 7.94
C MET A 3 13.77 -0.03 7.52
N TRP A 4 13.82 -1.11 6.73
CA TRP A 4 12.62 -1.84 6.26
C TRP A 4 11.87 -2.56 7.38
N SER A 5 12.57 -3.11 8.37
CA SER A 5 11.92 -3.76 9.51
C SER A 5 11.13 -2.78 10.37
N SER A 6 11.65 -1.56 10.54
CA SER A 6 10.95 -0.49 11.25
C SER A 6 9.73 0.01 10.46
N PHE A 7 9.85 0.15 9.14
CA PHE A 7 8.75 0.56 8.26
C PHE A 7 7.58 -0.42 8.29
N PHE A 8 7.85 -1.73 8.18
CA PHE A 8 6.81 -2.75 8.24
C PHE A 8 6.16 -2.84 9.63
N ALA A 9 6.94 -2.69 10.69
CA ALA A 9 6.42 -2.67 12.05
C ALA A 9 5.51 -1.46 12.30
N ALA A 10 5.89 -0.28 11.80
CA ALA A 10 5.14 0.96 11.96
C ALA A 10 3.79 0.97 11.23
N GLY A 11 3.65 0.23 10.13
CA GLY A 11 2.39 0.16 9.39
C GLY A 11 1.28 -0.67 10.04
N GLY A 12 1.57 -1.33 11.17
CA GLY A 12 0.59 -2.09 11.93
C GLY A 12 -0.12 -3.19 11.13
N TRP A 13 -1.33 -3.54 11.57
CA TRP A 13 -2.11 -4.63 10.98
C TRP A 13 -2.46 -4.44 9.49
N PRO A 14 -2.89 -3.25 9.00
CA PRO A 14 -3.23 -3.04 7.59
C PRO A 14 -2.06 -3.20 6.61
N MET A 15 -0.81 -3.21 7.10
CA MET A 15 0.38 -3.45 6.29
C MET A 15 0.33 -4.84 5.64
N ILE A 16 -0.15 -5.87 6.35
CA ILE A 16 -0.18 -7.26 5.87
C ILE A 16 -1.07 -7.44 4.62
N PRO A 17 -2.37 -7.06 4.64
CA PRO A 17 -3.22 -7.20 3.46
C PRO A 17 -2.74 -6.32 2.30
N THR A 18 -2.24 -5.11 2.60
CA THR A 18 -1.68 -4.22 1.57
C THR A 18 -0.47 -4.85 0.89
N ALA A 19 0.46 -5.41 1.65
CA ALA A 19 1.65 -6.07 1.10
C ALA A 19 1.27 -7.33 0.30
N LEU A 20 0.31 -8.13 0.76
CA LEU A 20 -0.16 -9.32 0.04
C LEU A 20 -0.67 -8.96 -1.36
N PHE A 21 -1.60 -8.01 -1.46
CA PHE A 21 -2.13 -7.59 -2.76
C PHE A 21 -1.09 -6.83 -3.58
N GLY A 22 -0.23 -6.05 -2.94
CA GLY A 22 0.87 -5.35 -3.59
C GLY A 22 1.87 -6.30 -4.25
N PHE A 23 2.25 -7.40 -3.59
CA PHE A 23 3.14 -8.40 -4.18
C PHE A 23 2.46 -9.22 -5.28
N LEU A 24 1.18 -9.56 -5.12
CA LEU A 24 0.39 -10.19 -6.19
C LEU A 24 0.29 -9.28 -7.42
N LEU A 25 0.10 -7.97 -7.21
CA LEU A 25 0.11 -6.95 -8.25
C LEU A 25 1.46 -6.92 -8.99
N LEU A 26 2.58 -6.91 -8.25
CA LEU A 26 3.91 -6.96 -8.86
C LEU A 26 4.08 -8.23 -9.71
N ALA A 27 3.70 -9.39 -9.18
CA ALA A 27 3.76 -10.64 -9.93
C ALA A 27 2.91 -10.60 -11.22
N ALA A 28 1.67 -10.10 -11.13
CA ALA A 28 0.79 -9.95 -12.29
C ALA A 28 1.36 -8.98 -13.33
N SER A 29 1.98 -7.88 -12.90
CA SER A 29 2.59 -6.90 -13.80
C SER A 29 3.79 -7.47 -14.56
N VAL A 30 4.63 -8.27 -13.88
CA VAL A 30 5.75 -8.98 -14.52
C VAL A 30 5.23 -10.01 -15.52
N LEU A 31 4.21 -10.79 -15.14
CA LEU A 31 3.58 -11.75 -16.05
C LEU A 31 2.97 -11.08 -17.28
N TYR A 32 2.33 -9.91 -17.11
CA TYR A 32 1.84 -9.10 -18.22
C TYR A 32 2.99 -8.64 -19.11
N ALA A 33 4.08 -8.14 -18.53
CA ALA A 33 5.23 -7.70 -19.31
C ALA A 33 5.90 -8.85 -20.09
N LEU A 34 5.94 -10.06 -19.54
CA LEU A 34 6.56 -11.21 -20.20
C LEU A 34 5.67 -11.87 -21.26
N ARG A 35 4.36 -11.99 -21.00
CA ARG A 35 3.42 -12.77 -21.83
C ARG A 35 2.48 -11.93 -22.69
N SER A 36 2.39 -10.62 -22.46
CA SER A 36 1.55 -9.65 -23.20
C SER A 36 0.07 -10.06 -23.38
N ASP A 37 -0.44 -10.91 -22.48
CA ASP A 37 -1.80 -11.45 -22.60
C ASP A 37 -2.81 -10.49 -21.93
N PRO A 38 -3.92 -10.12 -22.60
CA PRO A 38 -4.93 -9.21 -22.07
C PRO A 38 -5.49 -9.60 -20.70
N ARG A 39 -5.47 -10.89 -20.33
CA ARG A 39 -5.91 -11.32 -18.99
C ARG A 39 -5.04 -10.74 -17.88
N TRP A 40 -3.73 -10.64 -18.09
CA TRP A 40 -2.78 -10.14 -17.09
C TRP A 40 -2.86 -8.61 -16.99
N ALA A 41 -3.21 -7.92 -18.07
CA ALA A 41 -3.51 -6.49 -18.02
C ALA A 41 -4.69 -6.21 -17.08
N ARG A 42 -5.81 -6.94 -17.25
CA ARG A 42 -7.00 -6.80 -16.38
C ARG A 42 -6.71 -7.20 -14.94
N ALA A 43 -5.93 -8.26 -14.73
CA ALA A 43 -5.52 -8.67 -13.38
C ALA A 43 -4.67 -7.58 -12.71
N THR A 44 -3.73 -6.98 -13.44
CA THR A 44 -2.87 -5.89 -12.93
C THR A 44 -3.69 -4.66 -12.54
N THR A 45 -4.68 -4.26 -13.34
CA THR A 45 -5.53 -3.11 -12.99
C THR A 45 -6.43 -3.40 -11.78
N ALA A 46 -7.04 -4.58 -11.72
CA ALA A 46 -7.87 -4.98 -10.59
C ALA A 46 -7.06 -5.10 -9.28
N LEU A 47 -5.90 -5.76 -9.32
CA LEU A 47 -5.01 -5.86 -8.16
C LEU A 47 -4.45 -4.50 -7.76
N GLY A 48 -4.21 -3.59 -8.71
CA GLY A 48 -3.81 -2.21 -8.45
C GLY A 48 -4.86 -1.46 -7.64
N ALA A 49 -6.12 -1.54 -8.06
CA ALA A 49 -7.24 -0.93 -7.36
C ALA A 49 -7.44 -1.51 -5.95
N VAL A 50 -7.36 -2.85 -5.80
CA VAL A 50 -7.48 -3.50 -4.49
C VAL A 50 -6.34 -3.12 -3.56
N THR A 51 -5.10 -3.07 -4.06
CA THR A 51 -3.92 -2.68 -3.27
C THR A 51 -4.07 -1.26 -2.73
N LEU A 52 -4.48 -0.32 -3.59
CA LEU A 52 -4.76 1.06 -3.20
C LEU A 52 -5.90 1.15 -2.18
N ALA A 53 -7.00 0.42 -2.43
CA ALA A 53 -8.15 0.41 -1.52
C ALA A 53 -7.76 -0.11 -0.13
N MET A 54 -6.94 -1.17 -0.04
CA MET A 54 -6.45 -1.69 1.24
C MET A 54 -5.53 -0.70 1.95
N GLY A 55 -4.61 -0.06 1.22
CA GLY A 55 -3.72 0.95 1.79
C GLY A 55 -4.47 2.16 2.35
N VAL A 56 -5.47 2.67 1.61
CA VAL A 56 -6.31 3.80 2.04
C VAL A 56 -7.24 3.40 3.19
N ALA A 57 -7.90 2.24 3.09
CA ALA A 57 -8.78 1.75 4.16
C ALA A 57 -8.00 1.57 5.47
N GLY A 58 -6.77 1.02 5.39
CA GLY A 58 -5.87 0.92 6.53
C GLY A 58 -5.58 2.26 7.19
N SER A 59 -5.26 3.29 6.39
CA SER A 59 -5.02 4.64 6.90
C SER A 59 -6.26 5.24 7.56
N VAL A 60 -7.43 5.09 6.94
CA VAL A 60 -8.68 5.62 7.49
C VAL A 60 -9.01 4.95 8.82
N ILE A 61 -8.88 3.62 8.91
CA ILE A 61 -9.07 2.88 10.15
C ILE A 61 -8.09 3.35 11.23
N GLY A 62 -6.80 3.47 10.90
CA GLY A 62 -5.78 3.91 11.85
C GLY A 62 -6.01 5.33 12.38
N ILE A 63 -6.40 6.27 11.52
CA ILE A 63 -6.74 7.64 11.93
C ILE A 63 -8.02 7.66 12.78
N CYS A 64 -9.07 6.93 12.38
CA CYS A 64 -10.31 6.83 13.15
C CYS A 64 -10.06 6.26 14.55
N MET A 65 -9.23 5.21 14.66
CA MET A 65 -8.87 4.63 15.95
C MET A 65 -8.03 5.60 16.79
N SER A 66 -7.05 6.27 16.18
CA SER A 66 -6.24 7.28 16.86
C SER A 66 -7.10 8.39 17.46
N LEU A 67 -8.07 8.91 16.70
CA LEU A 67 -9.01 9.94 17.16
C LEU A 67 -9.99 9.40 18.20
N HIS A 68 -10.46 8.16 18.06
CA HIS A 68 -11.40 7.54 18.99
C HIS A 68 -10.80 7.37 20.40
N TYR A 69 -9.53 6.96 20.48
CA TYR A 69 -8.84 6.75 21.76
C TYR A 69 -8.11 8.00 22.28
N LEU A 70 -7.99 9.07 21.49
CA LEU A 70 -7.31 10.31 21.88
C LEU A 70 -7.80 10.92 23.21
N PRO A 71 -9.12 10.92 23.53
CA PRO A 71 -9.59 11.48 24.80
C PRO A 71 -9.11 10.74 26.06
N GLN A 72 -8.58 9.51 25.90
CA GLN A 72 -8.03 8.71 27.01
C GLN A 72 -6.58 9.12 27.35
N VAL A 73 -5.97 9.98 26.56
CA VAL A 73 -4.60 10.47 26.72
C VAL A 73 -4.61 11.82 27.45
N GLU A 74 -3.63 12.04 28.33
CA GLU A 74 -3.42 13.34 28.97
C GLU A 74 -3.32 14.48 27.92
N PRO A 75 -4.03 15.62 28.11
CA PRO A 75 -4.05 16.73 27.15
C PRO A 75 -2.70 17.16 26.56
N PRO A 76 -1.60 17.31 27.35
CA PRO A 76 -0.31 17.72 26.79
C PRO A 76 0.31 16.71 25.82
N ARG A 77 -0.09 15.44 25.85
CA ARG A 77 0.45 14.38 24.98
C ARG A 77 -0.42 14.09 23.76
N GLN A 78 -1.66 14.59 23.73
CA GLN A 78 -2.63 14.27 22.68
C GLN A 78 -2.11 14.58 21.27
N LEU A 79 -1.56 15.79 21.04
CA LEU A 79 -1.06 16.17 19.71
C LEU A 79 0.09 15.26 19.24
N GLY A 80 1.01 14.88 20.14
CA GLY A 80 2.11 13.99 19.81
C GLY A 80 1.65 12.58 19.46
N ILE A 81 0.70 12.03 20.23
CA ILE A 81 0.13 10.70 19.96
C ILE A 81 -0.71 10.70 18.69
N LEU A 82 -1.47 11.77 18.43
CA LEU A 82 -2.22 11.91 17.19
C LEU A 82 -1.29 11.97 15.96
N ALA A 83 -0.21 12.77 16.03
CA ALA A 83 0.77 12.84 14.96
C ALA A 83 1.42 11.47 14.68
N LEU A 84 1.79 10.74 15.74
CA LEU A 84 2.32 9.38 15.64
C LEU A 84 1.30 8.43 15.00
N GLY A 85 0.04 8.46 15.43
CA GLY A 85 -1.02 7.62 14.86
C GLY A 85 -1.29 7.90 13.39
N VAL A 86 -1.21 9.18 12.98
CA VAL A 86 -1.31 9.57 11.56
C VAL A 86 -0.10 9.06 10.77
N GLU A 87 1.11 9.18 11.32
CA GLU A 87 2.34 8.65 10.70
C GLU A 87 2.23 7.13 10.47
N GLU A 88 1.89 6.36 11.51
CA GLU A 88 1.71 4.90 11.43
C GLU A 88 0.64 4.52 10.40
N SER A 89 -0.47 5.26 10.37
CA SER A 89 -1.56 5.04 9.43
C SER A 89 -1.10 5.20 7.97
N LEU A 90 -0.29 6.22 7.67
CA LEU A 90 0.18 6.52 6.32
C LEU A 90 1.15 5.48 5.74
N HIS A 91 1.84 4.70 6.58
CA HIS A 91 2.78 3.67 6.13
C HIS A 91 2.11 2.63 5.20
N GLY A 92 0.87 2.23 5.51
CA GLY A 92 0.11 1.31 4.66
C GLY A 92 -0.21 1.92 3.29
N THR A 93 -0.61 3.18 3.25
CA THR A 93 -0.84 3.89 1.97
C THR A 93 0.45 4.07 1.17
N LEU A 94 1.57 4.38 1.82
CA LEU A 94 2.87 4.48 1.16
C LEU A 94 3.27 3.15 0.52
N MET A 95 3.09 2.03 1.23
CA MET A 95 3.32 0.70 0.67
C MET A 95 2.46 0.45 -0.57
N ALA A 96 1.16 0.74 -0.49
CA ALA A 96 0.26 0.57 -1.64
C ALA A 96 0.70 1.39 -2.85
N LEU A 97 1.05 2.66 -2.63
CA LEU A 97 1.53 3.55 -3.69
C LEU A 97 2.84 3.04 -4.31
N LEU A 98 3.81 2.61 -3.50
CA LEU A 98 5.06 2.03 -3.98
C LEU A 98 4.81 0.82 -4.89
N CYS A 99 3.97 -0.13 -4.45
CA CYS A 99 3.62 -1.29 -5.26
C CYS A 99 2.94 -0.89 -6.57
N VAL A 100 1.95 0.01 -6.52
CA VAL A 100 1.22 0.45 -7.71
C VAL A 100 2.12 1.20 -8.70
N THR A 101 3.00 2.07 -8.22
CA THR A 101 3.95 2.79 -9.07
C THR A 101 4.91 1.84 -9.78
N VAL A 102 5.50 0.88 -9.04
CA VAL A 102 6.42 -0.10 -9.62
C VAL A 102 5.70 -1.01 -10.63
N ALA A 103 4.51 -1.52 -10.29
CA ALA A 103 3.73 -2.33 -11.23
C ALA A 103 3.30 -1.53 -12.47
N GLY A 104 2.97 -0.25 -12.31
CA GLY A 104 2.65 0.64 -13.42
C GLY A 104 3.81 0.81 -14.40
N VAL A 105 5.03 0.99 -13.90
CA VAL A 105 6.26 1.05 -14.73
C VAL A 105 6.47 -0.27 -15.48
N ILE A 106 6.35 -1.41 -14.79
CA ILE A 106 6.50 -2.74 -15.40
C ILE A 106 5.44 -2.97 -16.49
N ALA A 107 4.18 -2.64 -16.19
CA ALA A 107 3.08 -2.79 -17.14
C ALA A 107 3.21 -1.86 -18.36
N ALA A 108 3.70 -0.63 -18.16
CA ALA A 108 4.00 0.29 -19.26
C ALA A 108 5.09 -0.27 -20.18
N ALA A 109 6.18 -0.81 -19.62
CA ALA A 109 7.22 -1.47 -20.39
C ALA A 109 6.69 -2.69 -21.16
N GLY A 110 5.81 -3.48 -20.52
CA GLY A 110 5.10 -4.59 -21.18
C GLY A 110 4.26 -4.14 -22.37
N HIS A 111 3.53 -3.04 -22.23
CA HIS A 111 2.70 -2.50 -23.30
C HIS A 111 3.53 -1.97 -24.47
N LEU A 112 4.67 -1.33 -24.21
CA LEU A 112 5.61 -0.90 -25.24
C LEU A 112 6.20 -2.09 -26.01
N ARG A 113 6.57 -3.18 -25.30
CA ARG A 113 7.06 -4.41 -25.94
C ARG A 113 6.01 -5.12 -26.78
N ALA A 114 4.74 -5.10 -26.38
CA ALA A 114 3.66 -5.75 -27.14
C ALA A 114 3.33 -5.03 -28.47
N ARG A 115 3.79 -3.79 -28.64
CA ARG A 115 3.57 -2.97 -29.85
C ARG A 115 4.78 -2.96 -30.81
N ALA A 116 5.93 -3.47 -30.38
CA ALA A 116 7.16 -3.58 -31.17
C ALA A 116 7.24 -4.94 -31.87
#